data_AF-A0A7J6N9I4-F1
#
_entry.id   AF-A0A7J6N9I4-F1
#
_cell.length_a   1.000
_cell.length_b   1.000
_cell.length_c   1.000
_cell.angle_alpha   90.00
_cell.angle_beta   90.00
_cell.angle_gamma   90.00
#
_symmetry.space_group_name_H-M   'P 1'
#
loop_
_entity.id
_entity.type
_entity.pdbx_description
1 polymer ?
#
loop_
_entity_poly.entity_id
_entity_poly.type
_entity_poly.pdbx_seq_one_letter_code
_entity_poly.pdbx_strand_id
1 'polypeptide(L)'
;MANVIRYFPTQAFNFAFKDTFKRMFPKYNPKTEFWPFFATNLASGGMAGAASLCIVYPLDFARTRLAADVGKGADREFTGLWNCLSKTASRTGFGSLYQGFGVSVQGIIVYRGAYFGLYDSAKGALFEDEKKANIIFKWMVAQTVTAASGVVSYPFDTVRRRMMMMAGRKGGDAIQYTGTMDCWRKVYQQEGVNGFFKGAFSNVLRGAGAALVLVMYDEVKKVIYA
;
A
#
# COMPACT_ATOMS: atom_id res chain seq x y z
N MET A 1 11.52 -1.20 -14.69
CA MET A 1 12.43 -2.05 -13.89
C MET A 1 12.17 -2.01 -12.38
N ALA A 2 11.96 -0.84 -11.76
CA ALA A 2 11.71 -0.73 -10.31
C ALA A 2 10.55 -1.61 -9.79
N ASN A 3 9.46 -1.76 -10.55
CA ASN A 3 8.32 -2.58 -10.13
C ASN A 3 8.66 -4.07 -10.03
N VAL A 4 9.49 -4.57 -10.96
CA VAL A 4 9.91 -5.98 -11.05
C VAL A 4 10.95 -6.27 -9.97
N ILE A 5 11.93 -5.38 -9.83
CA ILE A 5 12.96 -5.47 -8.78
C ILE A 5 12.34 -5.43 -7.39
N ARG A 6 11.21 -4.73 -7.21
CA ARG A 6 10.48 -4.71 -5.94
C ARG A 6 9.74 -6.03 -5.68
N TYR A 7 9.18 -6.65 -6.72
CA TYR A 7 8.34 -7.83 -6.57
C TYR A 7 9.08 -9.00 -5.92
N PHE A 8 10.31 -9.28 -6.38
CA PHE A 8 11.17 -10.34 -5.85
C PHE A 8 11.41 -10.25 -4.32
N PRO A 9 12.00 -9.18 -3.78
CA PRO A 9 12.23 -9.05 -2.35
C PRO A 9 10.90 -8.97 -1.59
N THR A 10 9.88 -8.30 -2.12
CA THR A 10 8.57 -8.25 -1.46
C THR A 10 7.97 -9.65 -1.28
N GLN A 11 8.07 -10.52 -2.28
CA GLN A 11 7.57 -11.89 -2.20
C GLN A 11 8.44 -12.78 -1.32
N ALA A 12 9.77 -12.70 -1.44
CA ALA A 12 10.69 -13.44 -0.60
C ALA A 12 10.48 -13.13 0.90
N PHE A 13 10.36 -11.85 1.24
CA PHE A 13 10.13 -11.42 2.61
C PHE A 13 8.69 -11.65 3.07
N ASN A 14 7.68 -11.53 2.19
CA ASN A 14 6.32 -11.96 2.55
C ASN A 14 6.31 -13.45 2.90
N PHE A 15 7.00 -14.31 2.16
CA PHE A 15 7.05 -15.74 2.47
C PHE A 15 7.78 -15.99 3.81
N ALA A 16 8.94 -15.36 4.01
CA ALA A 16 9.73 -15.51 5.24
C ALA A 16 9.02 -14.98 6.50
N PHE A 17 8.38 -13.82 6.40
CA PHE A 17 7.76 -13.16 7.56
C PHE A 17 6.34 -13.63 7.83
N LYS A 18 5.55 -13.95 6.80
CA LYS A 18 4.14 -14.33 6.99
C LYS A 18 3.98 -15.58 7.84
N ASP A 19 4.82 -16.59 7.64
CA ASP A 19 4.75 -17.82 8.44
C ASP A 19 5.34 -17.62 9.84
N THR A 20 6.40 -16.82 9.97
CA THR A 20 7.04 -16.50 11.26
C THR A 20 6.10 -15.66 12.15
N PHE A 21 5.47 -14.61 11.61
CA PHE A 21 4.53 -13.79 12.38
C PHE A 21 3.22 -14.52 12.64
N LYS A 22 2.66 -15.30 11.70
CA LYS A 22 1.44 -16.08 11.97
C LYS A 22 1.62 -17.13 13.07
N ARG A 23 2.83 -17.66 13.26
CA ARG A 23 3.15 -18.60 14.35
C ARG A 23 3.31 -17.92 15.70
N MET A 24 3.59 -16.62 15.72
CA MET A 24 3.81 -15.83 16.93
C MET A 24 2.50 -15.41 17.62
N PHE A 25 1.38 -15.46 16.90
CA PHE A 25 0.07 -15.08 17.40
C PHE A 25 -0.84 -16.29 17.66
N PRO A 26 -1.71 -16.26 18.69
CA PRO A 26 -2.64 -17.35 18.97
C PRO A 26 -3.64 -17.54 17.82
N LYS A 27 -4.02 -18.79 17.56
CA LYS A 27 -5.07 -19.12 16.59
C LYS A 27 -6.44 -18.99 17.24
N TYR A 28 -7.16 -17.92 16.91
CA TYR A 28 -8.54 -17.72 17.32
C TYR A 28 -9.51 -18.29 16.29
N ASN A 29 -10.64 -18.82 16.73
CA ASN A 29 -11.67 -19.36 15.84
C ASN A 29 -12.54 -18.21 15.30
N PRO A 30 -12.61 -18.00 13.96
CA PRO A 30 -13.30 -16.85 13.37
C PRO A 30 -14.79 -16.73 13.72
N LYS A 31 -15.43 -17.85 14.09
CA LYS A 31 -16.88 -17.94 14.30
C LYS A 31 -17.32 -17.74 15.76
N THR A 32 -16.47 -18.05 16.73
CA THR A 32 -16.82 -17.93 18.17
C THR A 32 -16.16 -16.72 18.83
N GLU A 33 -15.00 -16.28 18.32
CA GLU A 33 -14.20 -15.19 18.91
C GLU A 33 -13.75 -14.19 17.83
N PHE A 34 -14.72 -13.55 17.19
CA PHE A 34 -14.47 -12.62 16.07
C PHE A 34 -13.54 -11.47 16.44
N TRP A 35 -13.76 -10.78 17.57
CA TRP A 35 -12.96 -9.62 17.97
C TRP A 35 -11.49 -9.98 18.28
N PRO A 36 -11.19 -11.03 19.07
CA PRO A 36 -9.82 -11.52 19.24
C PRO A 36 -9.15 -11.97 17.93
N PHE A 37 -9.89 -12.67 17.06
CA PHE A 37 -9.40 -13.07 15.73
C PHE A 37 -9.08 -11.88 14.85
N PHE A 38 -9.95 -10.87 14.80
CA PHE A 38 -9.77 -9.65 14.03
C PHE A 38 -8.58 -8.83 14.54
N ALA A 39 -8.50 -8.59 15.86
CA ALA A 39 -7.39 -7.89 16.48
C ALA A 39 -6.05 -8.59 16.22
N THR A 40 -6.03 -9.92 16.29
CA THR A 40 -4.85 -10.73 16.03
C THR A 40 -4.43 -10.70 14.55
N ASN A 41 -5.38 -10.73 13.62
CA ASN A 41 -5.09 -10.60 12.19
C ASN A 41 -4.61 -9.19 11.82
N LEU A 42 -5.14 -8.15 12.48
CA LEU A 42 -4.65 -6.79 12.33
C LEU A 42 -3.24 -6.62 12.89
N ALA A 43 -2.98 -7.15 14.09
CA ALA A 43 -1.66 -7.07 14.73
C ALA A 43 -0.60 -7.87 13.95
N SER A 44 -0.85 -9.15 13.70
CA SER A 44 0.04 -10.00 12.88
C SER A 44 0.23 -9.43 11.48
N GLY A 45 -0.85 -8.89 10.91
CA GLY A 45 -0.83 -8.29 9.61
C GLY A 45 -0.03 -6.99 9.55
N GLY A 46 -0.23 -6.10 10.53
CA GLY A 46 0.49 -4.84 10.68
C GLY A 46 1.98 -5.08 10.93
N MET A 47 2.33 -6.04 11.80
CA MET A 47 3.72 -6.40 12.07
C MET A 47 4.42 -7.01 10.85
N ALA A 48 3.77 -7.95 10.16
CA ALA A 48 4.32 -8.51 8.91
C ALA A 48 4.49 -7.42 7.84
N GLY A 49 3.53 -6.50 7.72
CA GLY A 49 3.60 -5.34 6.85
C GLY A 49 4.76 -4.41 7.19
N ALA A 50 4.92 -4.07 8.48
CA ALA A 50 6.01 -3.23 8.97
C ALA A 50 7.37 -3.88 8.75
N ALA A 51 7.54 -5.17 9.07
CA ALA A 51 8.79 -5.90 8.84
C ALA A 51 9.17 -5.98 7.36
N SER A 52 8.20 -6.25 6.49
CA SER A 52 8.41 -6.23 5.03
C SER A 52 8.79 -4.82 4.54
N LEU A 53 8.11 -3.79 5.03
CA LEU A 53 8.44 -2.41 4.72
C LEU A 53 9.84 -2.04 5.23
N CYS A 54 10.30 -2.49 6.40
CA CYS A 54 11.66 -2.16 6.86
C CYS A 54 12.76 -2.45 5.81
N ILE A 55 12.55 -3.47 4.97
CA ILE A 55 13.49 -3.85 3.92
C ILE A 55 13.13 -3.21 2.58
N VAL A 56 11.85 -3.19 2.21
CA VAL A 56 11.40 -2.78 0.87
C VAL A 56 11.14 -1.26 0.78
N TYR A 57 11.01 -0.56 1.89
CA TYR A 57 10.64 0.86 1.93
C TYR A 57 11.58 1.77 1.15
N PRO A 58 12.93 1.61 1.19
CA PRO A 58 13.82 2.41 0.34
C PRO A 58 13.52 2.23 -1.16
N LEU A 59 13.14 1.03 -1.60
CA LEU A 59 12.78 0.79 -3.01
C LEU A 59 11.45 1.45 -3.37
N ASP A 60 10.45 1.38 -2.49
CA ASP A 60 9.17 2.10 -2.65
C ASP A 60 9.40 3.62 -2.71
N PHE A 61 10.28 4.13 -1.84
CA PHE A 61 10.68 5.53 -1.79
C PHE A 61 11.30 5.97 -3.12
N ALA A 62 12.33 5.27 -3.60
CA ALA A 62 13.03 5.61 -4.82
C ALA A 62 12.11 5.55 -6.04
N ARG A 63 11.21 4.56 -6.10
CA ARG A 63 10.19 4.47 -7.14
C ARG A 63 9.24 5.68 -7.11
N THR A 64 8.79 6.10 -5.94
CA THR A 64 7.87 7.24 -5.80
C THR A 64 8.54 8.54 -6.23
N ARG A 65 9.79 8.76 -5.83
CA ARG A 65 10.60 9.92 -6.26
C ARG A 65 10.83 9.94 -7.76
N LEU A 66 11.22 8.80 -8.34
CA LEU A 66 11.42 8.69 -9.79
C LEU A 66 10.13 8.87 -10.59
N ALA A 67 8.98 8.43 -10.06
CA ALA A 67 7.69 8.63 -10.71
C ALA A 67 7.23 10.10 -10.67
N ALA A 68 7.68 10.87 -9.67
CA ALA A 68 7.41 12.29 -9.55
C ALA A 68 8.44 13.19 -10.27
N ASP A 69 9.59 12.64 -10.65
CA ASP A 69 10.60 13.31 -11.45
C ASP A 69 10.15 13.40 -12.92
N VAL A 70 9.51 14.53 -13.25
CA VAL A 70 9.01 14.84 -14.59
C VAL A 70 10.05 15.53 -15.49
N GLY A 71 11.30 15.67 -15.02
CA GLY A 71 12.39 16.29 -15.78
C GLY A 71 12.70 15.53 -17.08
N LYS A 72 13.15 16.26 -18.11
CA LYS A 72 13.61 15.68 -19.39
C LYS A 72 15.12 15.88 -19.54
N GLY A 73 15.84 14.85 -19.96
CA GLY A 73 17.28 14.95 -20.22
C GLY A 73 18.08 15.38 -18.98
N ALA A 74 18.74 16.53 -19.07
CA ALA A 74 19.58 17.13 -18.02
C ALA A 74 18.78 17.70 -16.83
N ASP A 75 17.48 17.96 -17.00
CA ASP A 75 16.60 18.50 -15.94
C ASP A 75 16.06 17.41 -15.01
N ARG A 76 16.42 16.13 -15.23
CA ARG A 76 16.03 15.04 -14.31
C ARG A 76 16.73 15.17 -12.97
N GLU A 77 15.96 15.14 -11.90
CA GLU A 77 16.49 15.15 -10.54
C GLU A 77 17.30 13.86 -10.25
N PHE A 78 16.89 12.73 -10.85
CA PHE A 78 17.48 11.42 -10.64
C PHE A 78 17.70 10.65 -11.96
N THR A 79 18.90 10.11 -12.14
CA THR A 79 19.26 9.31 -13.33
C THR A 79 18.82 7.85 -13.24
N GLY A 80 18.45 7.38 -12.03
CA GLY A 80 18.01 6.00 -11.78
C GLY A 80 17.77 5.72 -10.30
N LEU A 81 17.38 4.47 -10.01
CA LEU A 81 17.00 4.04 -8.65
C LEU A 81 18.18 4.14 -7.66
N TRP A 82 19.35 3.66 -8.05
CA TRP A 82 20.56 3.74 -7.23
C TRP A 82 21.01 5.19 -6.99
N ASN A 83 20.95 6.01 -8.04
CA ASN A 83 21.26 7.44 -7.95
C ASN A 83 20.30 8.16 -7.00
N CYS A 84 18.99 7.86 -7.08
CA CYS A 84 17.99 8.40 -6.15
C CYS A 84 18.27 8.04 -4.70
N LEU A 85 18.56 6.76 -4.42
CA LEU A 85 18.88 6.30 -3.06
C LEU A 85 20.16 6.95 -2.53
N SER A 86 21.25 6.87 -3.29
CA SER A 86 22.56 7.39 -2.89
C SER A 86 22.54 8.90 -2.69
N LYS A 87 21.94 9.66 -3.63
CA LYS A 87 21.84 11.13 -3.56
C LYS A 87 20.96 11.59 -2.40
N THR A 88 19.90 10.85 -2.08
CA THR A 88 19.04 11.18 -0.92
C THR A 88 19.73 10.86 0.39
N ALA A 89 20.39 9.70 0.49
CA ALA A 89 21.13 9.29 1.68
C ALA A 89 22.32 10.21 1.97
N SER A 90 23.07 10.64 0.96
CA SER A 90 24.21 11.55 1.14
C SER A 90 23.77 12.98 1.49
N ARG A 91 22.59 13.42 1.05
CA ARG A 91 22.05 14.74 1.37
C ARG A 91 21.52 14.79 2.80
N THR A 92 20.52 13.98 3.14
CA THR A 92 19.75 14.09 4.39
C THR A 92 19.93 12.91 5.36
N GLY A 93 20.82 11.98 5.05
CA GLY A 93 21.07 10.78 5.86
C GLY A 93 20.11 9.64 5.57
N PHE A 94 20.45 8.44 6.07
CA PHE A 94 19.67 7.21 5.87
C PHE A 94 18.25 7.27 6.42
N GLY A 95 18.02 8.01 7.52
CA GLY A 95 16.67 8.20 8.09
C GLY A 95 15.68 8.86 7.12
N SER A 96 16.16 9.65 6.16
CA SER A 96 15.30 10.29 5.16
C SER A 96 14.65 9.31 4.19
N LEU A 97 15.27 8.15 3.94
CA LEU A 97 14.72 7.10 3.09
C LEU A 97 13.45 6.46 3.68
N TYR A 98 13.28 6.55 5.00
CA TYR A 98 12.15 5.99 5.74
C TYR A 98 11.07 7.03 6.08
N GLN A 99 11.12 8.22 5.46
CA GLN A 99 10.11 9.26 5.66
C GLN A 99 8.72 8.77 5.24
N GLY A 100 7.76 8.86 6.16
CA GLY A 100 6.40 8.33 5.99
C GLY A 100 6.20 6.87 6.43
N PHE A 101 7.20 6.21 7.02
CA PHE A 101 7.08 4.81 7.44
C PHE A 101 5.94 4.60 8.44
N GLY A 102 5.83 5.45 9.47
CA GLY A 102 4.77 5.33 10.48
C GLY A 102 3.35 5.43 9.91
N VAL A 103 3.10 6.40 9.03
CA VAL A 103 1.78 6.55 8.37
C VAL A 103 1.50 5.40 7.40
N SER A 104 2.53 4.78 6.85
CA SER A 104 2.39 3.59 6.00
C SER A 104 1.90 2.38 6.79
N VAL A 105 2.44 2.16 8.00
CA VAL A 105 2.00 1.07 8.87
C VAL A 105 0.56 1.30 9.33
N GLN A 106 0.20 2.53 9.73
CA GLN A 106 -1.18 2.89 10.05
C GLN A 106 -2.12 2.64 8.87
N GLY A 107 -1.72 3.04 7.65
CA GLY A 107 -2.49 2.81 6.43
C GLY A 107 -2.73 1.32 6.14
N ILE A 108 -1.75 0.44 6.40
CA ILE A 108 -1.92 -1.02 6.25
C ILE A 108 -2.97 -1.56 7.24
N ILE A 109 -2.92 -1.11 8.49
CA ILE A 109 -3.88 -1.54 9.52
C ILE A 109 -5.29 -1.09 9.15
N VAL A 110 -5.46 0.18 8.75
CA VAL A 110 -6.75 0.72 8.31
C VAL A 110 -7.26 0.01 7.06
N TYR A 111 -6.40 -0.22 6.06
CA TYR A 111 -6.76 -0.95 4.84
C TYR A 111 -7.24 -2.36 5.17
N ARG A 112 -6.51 -3.11 6.01
CA ARG A 112 -6.91 -4.47 6.40
C ARG A 112 -8.18 -4.48 7.22
N GLY A 113 -8.34 -3.54 8.16
CA GLY A 113 -9.53 -3.44 8.99
C GLY A 113 -10.77 -3.19 8.14
N ALA A 114 -10.69 -2.20 7.24
CA ALA A 114 -11.76 -1.91 6.29
C ALA A 114 -12.02 -3.08 5.34
N TYR A 115 -10.98 -3.77 4.87
CA TYR A 115 -11.12 -4.92 3.97
C TYR A 115 -11.87 -6.06 4.64
N PHE A 116 -11.45 -6.50 5.82
CA PHE A 116 -12.13 -7.57 6.55
C PHE A 116 -13.55 -7.16 6.93
N GLY A 117 -13.76 -5.96 7.47
CA GLY A 117 -15.09 -5.49 7.87
C GLY A 117 -16.08 -5.39 6.70
N LEU A 118 -15.65 -4.82 5.56
CA LEU A 118 -16.48 -4.73 4.36
C LEU A 118 -16.69 -6.09 3.71
N TYR A 119 -15.67 -6.96 3.71
CA TYR A 119 -15.79 -8.30 3.14
C TYR A 119 -16.75 -9.18 3.94
N ASP A 120 -16.67 -9.16 5.27
CA ASP A 120 -17.56 -9.93 6.14
C ASP A 120 -19.00 -9.40 6.08
N SER A 121 -19.18 -8.09 6.00
CA SER A 121 -20.50 -7.47 5.79
C SER A 121 -21.09 -7.84 4.42
N ALA A 122 -20.28 -7.76 3.36
CA ALA A 122 -20.69 -8.18 2.03
C ALA A 122 -21.01 -9.68 1.99
N LYS A 123 -20.29 -10.51 2.75
CA LYS A 123 -20.61 -11.93 2.88
C LYS A 123 -21.94 -12.20 3.55
N GLY A 124 -22.19 -11.56 4.69
CA GLY A 124 -23.45 -11.73 5.42
C GLY A 124 -24.67 -11.20 4.65
N ALA A 125 -24.49 -10.16 3.82
CA ALA A 125 -25.60 -9.55 3.08
C ALA A 125 -25.85 -10.13 1.68
N LEU A 126 -24.80 -10.60 0.97
CA LEU A 126 -24.90 -10.95 -0.46
C LEU A 126 -24.71 -12.44 -0.76
N PHE A 127 -24.19 -13.24 0.18
CA PHE A 127 -23.98 -14.67 -0.03
C PHE A 127 -24.78 -15.47 1.00
N GLU A 128 -26.04 -15.82 0.67
CA GLU A 128 -26.81 -16.82 1.42
C GLU A 128 -26.17 -18.22 1.33
N ASP A 129 -25.53 -18.52 0.19
CA ASP A 129 -24.90 -19.81 -0.09
C ASP A 129 -23.58 -19.59 -0.85
N GLU A 130 -22.45 -19.46 -0.11
CA GLU A 130 -21.12 -19.12 -0.65
C GLU A 130 -20.68 -20.08 -1.78
N LYS A 131 -21.22 -21.30 -1.84
CA LYS A 131 -20.88 -22.31 -2.85
C LYS A 131 -21.67 -22.19 -4.16
N LYS A 132 -22.84 -21.54 -4.18
CA LYS A 132 -23.68 -21.38 -5.40
C LYS A 132 -23.47 -20.04 -6.11
N ALA A 133 -22.84 -19.08 -5.46
CA ALA A 133 -22.62 -17.76 -6.06
C ALA A 133 -21.64 -17.83 -7.25
N ASN A 134 -22.06 -17.21 -8.35
CA ASN A 134 -21.32 -17.14 -9.61
C ASN A 134 -19.92 -16.53 -9.38
N ILE A 135 -18.89 -17.08 -10.03
CA ILE A 135 -17.49 -16.64 -9.91
C ILE A 135 -17.35 -15.15 -10.27
N ILE A 136 -18.08 -14.69 -11.29
CA ILE A 136 -18.11 -13.28 -11.70
C ILE A 136 -18.68 -12.40 -10.59
N PHE A 137 -19.75 -12.84 -9.93
CA PHE A 137 -20.36 -12.09 -8.83
C PHE A 137 -19.42 -11.99 -7.62
N LYS A 138 -18.76 -13.09 -7.24
CA LYS A 138 -17.72 -13.08 -6.20
C LYS A 138 -16.56 -12.15 -6.54
N TRP A 139 -16.14 -12.14 -7.81
CA TRP A 139 -15.09 -11.24 -8.28
C TRP A 139 -15.51 -9.78 -8.19
N MET A 140 -16.73 -9.42 -8.63
CA MET A 140 -17.25 -8.05 -8.52
C MET A 140 -17.35 -7.58 -7.07
N VAL A 141 -17.83 -8.44 -6.15
CA VAL A 141 -17.87 -8.13 -4.72
C VAL A 141 -16.45 -7.92 -4.18
N ALA A 142 -15.50 -8.78 -4.53
CA ALA A 142 -14.10 -8.63 -4.11
C ALA A 142 -13.46 -7.34 -4.66
N GLN A 143 -13.74 -6.96 -5.90
CA GLN A 143 -13.27 -5.69 -6.47
C GLN A 143 -13.89 -4.49 -5.75
N THR A 144 -15.19 -4.53 -5.47
CA THR A 144 -15.90 -3.44 -4.79
C THR A 144 -15.37 -3.25 -3.37
N VAL A 145 -15.19 -4.34 -2.63
CA VAL A 145 -14.59 -4.31 -1.29
C VAL A 145 -13.16 -3.77 -1.35
N THR A 146 -12.33 -4.25 -2.28
CA THR A 146 -10.95 -3.77 -2.46
C THR A 146 -10.91 -2.28 -2.78
N ALA A 147 -11.78 -1.80 -3.67
CA ALA A 147 -11.88 -0.40 -4.04
C ALA A 147 -12.31 0.46 -2.84
N ALA A 148 -13.34 0.05 -2.11
CA ALA A 148 -13.83 0.75 -0.94
C ALA A 148 -12.79 0.81 0.19
N SER A 149 -12.12 -0.30 0.51
CA SER A 149 -11.02 -0.31 1.49
C SER A 149 -9.83 0.53 1.04
N GLY A 150 -9.55 0.53 -0.27
CA GLY A 150 -8.55 1.37 -0.90
C GLY A 150 -8.86 2.86 -0.73
N VAL A 151 -10.13 3.26 -0.89
CA VAL A 151 -10.59 4.64 -0.67
C VAL A 151 -10.49 5.03 0.80
N VAL A 152 -10.93 4.17 1.72
CA VAL A 152 -10.87 4.43 3.18
C VAL A 152 -9.43 4.64 3.66
N SER A 153 -8.48 3.85 3.15
CA SER A 153 -7.06 3.98 3.51
C SER A 153 -6.30 5.02 2.69
N TYR A 154 -6.93 5.60 1.66
CA TYR A 154 -6.27 6.51 0.71
C TYR A 154 -5.67 7.77 1.36
N PRO A 155 -6.31 8.42 2.35
CA PRO A 155 -5.71 9.55 3.04
C PRO A 155 -4.32 9.26 3.64
N PHE A 156 -4.13 8.05 4.19
CA PHE A 156 -2.83 7.61 4.72
C PHE A 156 -1.79 7.45 3.61
N ASP A 157 -2.19 6.94 2.44
CA ASP A 157 -1.32 6.81 1.28
C ASP A 157 -0.93 8.18 0.69
N THR A 158 -1.85 9.13 0.66
CA THR A 158 -1.57 10.51 0.24
C THR A 158 -0.54 11.18 1.16
N VAL A 159 -0.72 11.09 2.48
CA VAL A 159 0.23 11.64 3.45
C VAL A 159 1.58 10.92 3.38
N ARG A 160 1.58 9.59 3.24
CA ARG A 160 2.81 8.80 2.98
C ARG A 160 3.60 9.35 1.80
N ARG A 161 2.96 9.50 0.64
CA ARG A 161 3.63 9.98 -0.58
C ARG A 161 4.12 11.41 -0.44
N ARG A 162 3.33 12.30 0.16
CA ARG A 162 3.75 13.68 0.43
C ARG A 162 4.97 13.75 1.35
N MET A 163 5.02 12.92 2.39
CA MET A 163 6.18 12.81 3.27
C MET A 163 7.42 12.27 2.53
N MET A 164 7.27 11.25 1.68
CA MET A 164 8.37 10.76 0.83
C MET A 164 8.90 11.87 -0.09
N MET A 165 8.03 12.75 -0.59
CA MET A 165 8.45 13.85 -1.47
C MET A 165 9.27 14.94 -0.76
N MET A 166 9.29 14.97 0.58
CA MET A 166 10.10 15.90 1.36
C MET A 166 11.52 15.39 1.63
N ALA A 167 11.78 14.10 1.50
CA ALA A 167 13.11 13.54 1.71
C ALA A 167 14.10 14.04 0.63
N GLY A 168 15.33 14.38 1.06
CA GLY A 168 16.36 14.92 0.17
C GLY A 168 16.30 16.44 -0.03
N ARG A 169 15.25 17.12 0.47
CA ARG A 169 15.15 18.59 0.47
C ARG A 169 15.80 19.19 1.72
N LYS A 170 16.60 20.23 1.55
CA LYS A 170 17.22 21.02 2.64
C LYS A 170 16.84 22.49 2.50
N GLY A 171 16.50 23.15 3.61
CA GLY A 171 16.25 24.60 3.68
C GLY A 171 14.79 25.00 3.87
N GLY A 172 14.57 26.14 4.55
CA GLY A 172 13.33 26.63 5.15
C GLY A 172 12.10 26.88 4.25
N ASP A 173 12.21 26.70 2.93
CA ASP A 173 11.08 26.76 1.98
C ASP A 173 10.88 25.46 1.17
N ALA A 174 11.86 24.54 1.19
CA ALA A 174 11.79 23.29 0.43
C ALA A 174 11.11 22.15 1.22
N ILE A 175 11.18 22.20 2.56
CA ILE A 175 10.53 21.26 3.47
C ILE A 175 9.13 21.78 3.79
N GLN A 176 8.13 21.31 3.05
CA GLN A 176 6.74 21.74 3.27
C GLN A 176 6.12 21.09 4.52
N TYR A 177 6.64 19.94 4.96
CA TYR A 177 6.12 19.18 6.10
C TYR A 177 7.25 18.76 7.03
N THR A 178 7.15 19.13 8.31
CA THR A 178 8.15 18.78 9.34
C THR A 178 7.93 17.37 9.91
N GLY A 179 6.70 16.85 9.79
CA GLY A 179 6.32 15.53 10.25
C GLY A 179 4.95 15.10 9.75
N THR A 180 4.57 13.86 10.04
CA THR A 180 3.30 13.28 9.59
C THR A 180 2.10 14.12 10.05
N MET A 181 2.07 14.55 11.32
CA MET A 181 0.95 15.32 11.87
C MET A 181 0.86 16.73 11.27
N ASP A 182 2.00 17.35 11.00
CA ASP A 182 2.07 18.63 10.28
C ASP A 182 1.56 18.49 8.84
N CYS A 183 1.90 17.37 8.18
CA CYS A 183 1.36 17.04 6.85
C CYS A 183 -0.17 16.89 6.88
N TRP A 184 -0.73 16.15 7.82
CA TRP A 184 -2.19 16.06 7.97
C TRP A 184 -2.84 17.44 8.15
N ARG A 185 -2.30 18.25 9.07
CA ARG A 185 -2.85 19.57 9.36
C ARG A 185 -2.78 20.50 8.15
N LYS A 186 -1.61 20.61 7.51
CA LYS A 186 -1.41 21.49 6.35
C LYS A 186 -2.22 21.08 5.14
N VAL A 187 -2.31 19.77 4.85
CA VAL A 187 -3.15 19.28 3.74
C VAL A 187 -4.61 19.62 4.00
N TYR A 188 -5.11 19.41 5.22
CA TYR A 188 -6.48 19.76 5.57
C TYR A 188 -6.73 21.27 5.47
N GLN A 189 -5.81 22.10 5.96
CA GLN A 189 -5.95 23.56 5.94
C GLN A 189 -5.82 24.18 4.54
N GLN A 190 -4.93 23.66 3.68
CA GLN A 190 -4.64 24.24 2.37
C GLN A 190 -5.48 23.65 1.25
N GLU A 191 -5.81 22.36 1.31
CA GLU A 191 -6.50 21.65 0.22
C GLU A 191 -7.84 21.03 0.64
N GLY A 192 -8.20 21.13 1.92
CA GLY A 192 -9.40 20.53 2.47
C GLY A 192 -9.39 19.00 2.43
N VAL A 193 -10.56 18.41 2.70
CA VAL A 193 -10.76 16.95 2.67
C VAL A 193 -10.47 16.37 1.29
N ASN A 194 -10.79 17.11 0.22
CA ASN A 194 -10.56 16.69 -1.16
C ASN A 194 -9.07 16.52 -1.48
N GLY A 195 -8.17 17.25 -0.81
CA GLY A 195 -6.72 17.11 -0.95
C GLY A 195 -6.20 15.71 -0.64
N PHE A 196 -6.86 14.98 0.26
CA PHE A 196 -6.50 13.61 0.63
C PHE A 196 -6.89 12.58 -0.43
N PHE A 197 -7.92 12.85 -1.23
CA PHE A 197 -8.46 11.91 -2.23
C PHE A 197 -7.99 12.21 -3.67
N LYS A 198 -7.05 13.15 -3.85
CA LYS A 198 -6.44 13.45 -5.15
C LYS A 198 -5.73 12.20 -5.70
N GLY A 199 -6.31 11.61 -6.75
CA GLY A 199 -5.81 10.39 -7.40
C GLY A 199 -6.46 9.09 -6.91
N ALA A 200 -7.44 9.14 -6.00
CA ALA A 200 -8.14 7.95 -5.51
C ALA A 200 -8.79 7.17 -6.65
N PHE A 201 -9.49 7.87 -7.55
CA PHE A 201 -10.10 7.28 -8.74
C PHE A 201 -9.07 6.59 -9.66
N SER A 202 -7.94 7.25 -9.94
CA SER A 202 -6.85 6.66 -10.73
C SER A 202 -6.28 5.40 -10.06
N ASN A 203 -6.20 5.39 -8.73
CA ASN A 203 -5.76 4.21 -7.99
C ASN A 203 -6.75 3.05 -8.06
N VAL A 204 -8.06 3.34 -8.01
CA VAL A 204 -9.12 2.32 -8.19
C VAL A 204 -9.06 1.73 -9.60
N LEU A 205 -8.98 2.57 -10.64
CA LEU A 205 -8.85 2.11 -12.03
C LEU A 205 -7.60 1.25 -12.24
N ARG A 206 -6.47 1.67 -11.66
CA ARG A 206 -5.23 0.88 -11.69
C ARG A 206 -5.39 -0.47 -11.00
N GLY A 207 -6.12 -0.53 -9.89
CA GLY A 207 -6.44 -1.77 -9.18
C GLY A 207 -7.30 -2.72 -10.02
N ALA A 208 -8.39 -2.21 -10.60
CA ALA A 208 -9.28 -2.97 -11.47
C ALA A 208 -8.55 -3.48 -12.72
N GLY A 209 -7.74 -2.63 -13.37
CA GLY A 209 -6.95 -3.03 -14.53
C GLY A 209 -5.90 -4.10 -14.20
N ALA A 210 -5.21 -3.99 -13.06
CA ALA A 210 -4.25 -5.01 -12.63
C ALA A 210 -4.92 -6.37 -12.36
N ALA A 211 -6.12 -6.36 -11.77
CA ALA A 211 -6.90 -7.59 -11.55
C ALA A 211 -7.34 -8.21 -12.87
N LEU A 212 -7.80 -7.41 -13.84
CA LEU A 212 -8.18 -7.88 -15.17
C LEU A 212 -7.00 -8.51 -15.90
N VAL A 213 -5.81 -7.91 -15.84
CA VAL A 213 -4.59 -8.46 -16.45
C VAL A 213 -4.23 -9.82 -15.83
N LEU A 214 -4.37 -10.00 -14.52
CA LEU A 214 -4.13 -11.28 -13.87
C LEU A 214 -5.13 -12.36 -14.32
N VAL A 215 -6.41 -12.03 -14.39
CA VAL A 215 -7.45 -12.96 -14.88
C VAL A 215 -7.17 -13.36 -16.32
N MET A 216 -6.85 -12.40 -17.19
CA MET A 216 -6.48 -12.67 -18.58
C MET A 216 -5.24 -13.56 -18.68
N TYR A 217 -4.23 -13.31 -17.85
CA TYR A 217 -3.03 -14.14 -17.80
C TYR A 217 -3.35 -15.60 -17.43
N ASP A 218 -4.20 -15.81 -16.42
CA ASP A 218 -4.60 -17.16 -16.00
C ASP A 218 -5.43 -17.88 -17.07
N GLU A 219 -6.35 -17.21 -17.75
CA GLU A 219 -7.12 -17.80 -18.85
C GLU A 219 -6.24 -18.14 -20.06
N VAL A 220 -5.32 -17.25 -20.46
CA VAL A 220 -4.35 -17.53 -21.52
C VAL A 220 -3.45 -18.71 -21.15
N LYS A 221 -3.02 -18.78 -19.89
CA LYS A 221 -2.23 -19.91 -19.39
C LYS A 221 -3.01 -21.21 -19.45
N LYS A 222 -4.31 -21.22 -19.09
CA LYS A 222 -5.15 -22.42 -19.24
C LYS A 222 -5.23 -22.88 -20.68
N VAL A 223 -5.33 -21.97 -21.65
CA VAL A 223 -5.41 -22.32 -23.08
C VAL A 223 -4.07 -22.84 -23.64
N ILE A 224 -2.94 -22.28 -23.20
CA ILE A 224 -1.61 -22.68 -23.68
C ILE A 224 -1.13 -24.01 -23.08
N TYR A 225 -1.52 -24.29 -21.84
CA TYR A 225 -1.15 -25.51 -21.12
C TYR A 225 -2.30 -26.54 -21.03
N ALA A 226 -3.36 -26.38 -21.83
CA ALA A 226 -4.38 -27.39 -22.09
C ALA A 226 -4.01 -28.22 -23.31
#